data_AF-A0A954INY6-F1
#
_entry.id   AF-A0A954INY6-F1
#
_cell.length_a   1.000
_cell.length_b   1.000
_cell.length_c   1.000
_cell.angle_alpha   90.00
_cell.angle_beta   90.00
_cell.angle_gamma   90.00
#
_symmetry.space_group_name_H-M   'P 1'
#
loop_
_entity.id
_entity.type
_entity.pdbx_description
1 polymer ?
#
loop_
_entity_poly.entity_id
_entity_poly.type
_entity_poly.pdbx_seq_one_letter_code
_entity_poly.pdbx_strand_id
1 'polypeptide(L)'
;MAPVCGADMETDTKAFAKGIAPVLQKHCVKCHGATEDVEGEINLKKLQGDNLASNLELLGRLIQVLDLKEMPPDDEPALDPKVRQQLIEELRRMQHTTLSRKHQLPHTPIRRMNRFQYNNAVIDLFDLKCNVFTLPERMMREHAGYFKPQTGKMANVVNVGSRPLGKSQLIERRLGGVAAFPQDLRAEHGFDNRGDHLSLSPLLMEAFLKLGQSIPQSPDFVPRNVGIWNSFFAVPGEGVDEKAEVQRRLQPFLLRAFRRPIDPEQLDRYTKFADRQLQAGVAFPEVMKSLAAATIASPKFLYLYDKSTQGKTTETIDDFELASRLSFFLWGSLPDQTLLDLAAQGQLSQPQILNEQIERMLKDPKLKRFCDSFPSQWLQLERIISSVPNPERFPQFYFSKYRASMHMML
;
A
#
# COMPACT_ATOMS: atom_id res chain seq x y z
N MET A 1 1.17 4.97 -29.89
CA MET A 1 1.71 3.62 -30.14
C MET A 1 3.18 3.78 -30.49
N ALA A 2 4.08 3.59 -29.52
CA ALA A 2 5.50 3.46 -29.84
C ALA A 2 5.69 2.12 -30.58
N PRO A 3 6.55 2.04 -31.60
CA PRO A 3 6.75 0.82 -32.34
C PRO A 3 7.40 -0.21 -31.41
N VAL A 4 6.77 -1.38 -31.29
CA VAL A 4 7.35 -2.54 -30.62
C VAL A 4 8.63 -2.91 -31.39
N CYS A 5 9.79 -2.80 -30.74
CA CYS A 5 11.08 -3.14 -31.35
C CYS A 5 11.10 -4.65 -31.61
N GLY A 6 11.06 -5.08 -32.87
CA GLY A 6 10.86 -6.49 -33.27
C GLY A 6 11.90 -7.50 -32.77
N ALA A 7 13.09 -7.06 -32.35
CA ALA A 7 14.16 -7.92 -31.84
C ALA A 7 13.81 -8.60 -30.48
N ASP A 8 12.91 -8.00 -29.73
CA ASP A 8 12.60 -8.36 -28.34
C ASP A 8 11.42 -9.35 -28.21
N MET A 9 10.51 -9.40 -29.20
CA MET A 9 9.52 -10.50 -29.31
C MET A 9 10.18 -11.78 -29.82
N GLU A 10 11.16 -11.63 -30.71
CA GLU A 10 11.89 -12.75 -31.28
C GLU A 10 12.71 -13.51 -30.22
N THR A 11 13.20 -12.81 -29.19
CA THR A 11 13.91 -13.40 -28.04
C THR A 11 12.98 -14.13 -27.07
N ASP A 12 11.81 -13.57 -26.75
CA ASP A 12 10.82 -14.24 -25.88
C ASP A 12 10.25 -15.51 -26.54
N THR A 13 9.96 -15.46 -27.84
CA THR A 13 9.48 -16.63 -28.59
C THR A 13 10.56 -17.70 -28.73
N LYS A 14 11.83 -17.34 -28.91
CA LYS A 14 12.96 -18.29 -28.88
C LYS A 14 13.15 -18.92 -27.49
N ALA A 15 13.04 -18.14 -26.42
CA ALA A 15 13.13 -18.64 -25.04
C ALA A 15 11.99 -19.62 -24.72
N PHE A 16 10.75 -19.29 -25.13
CA PHE A 16 9.60 -20.17 -24.98
C PHE A 16 9.79 -21.50 -25.72
N ALA A 17 10.19 -21.45 -26.99
CA ALA A 17 10.33 -22.65 -27.82
C ALA A 17 11.42 -23.60 -27.32
N LYS A 18 12.50 -23.08 -26.74
CA LYS A 18 13.68 -23.87 -26.33
C LYS A 18 13.58 -24.41 -24.90
N GLY A 19 12.99 -23.65 -23.97
CA GLY A 19 12.98 -24.00 -22.54
C GLY A 19 11.59 -24.39 -22.02
N ILE A 20 10.60 -23.53 -22.21
CA ILE A 20 9.26 -23.66 -21.61
C ILE A 20 8.40 -24.71 -22.33
N ALA A 21 8.30 -24.62 -23.66
CA ALA A 21 7.38 -25.44 -24.44
C ALA A 21 7.63 -26.96 -24.31
N PRO A 22 8.89 -27.47 -24.34
CA PRO A 22 9.14 -28.91 -24.20
C PRO A 22 8.67 -29.47 -22.85
N VAL A 23 8.83 -28.71 -21.76
CA VAL A 23 8.42 -29.14 -20.42
C VAL A 23 6.89 -29.16 -20.31
N LEU A 24 6.21 -28.11 -20.80
CA LEU A 24 4.74 -28.07 -20.82
C LEU A 24 4.16 -29.20 -21.68
N GLN A 25 4.75 -29.46 -22.85
CA GLN A 25 4.31 -30.53 -23.76
C GLN A 25 4.43 -31.91 -23.10
N LYS A 26 5.52 -32.16 -22.38
CA LYS A 26 5.81 -33.47 -21.79
C LYS A 26 5.02 -33.73 -20.50
N HIS A 27 4.83 -32.71 -19.66
CA HIS A 27 4.32 -32.90 -18.31
C HIS A 27 2.94 -32.29 -18.06
N CYS A 28 2.46 -31.37 -18.89
CA CYS A 28 1.24 -30.60 -18.61
C CYS A 28 0.14 -30.79 -19.66
N VAL A 29 0.49 -30.95 -20.94
CA VAL A 29 -0.49 -31.04 -22.04
C VAL A 29 -1.40 -32.26 -21.94
N LYS A 30 -0.97 -33.34 -21.26
CA LYS A 30 -1.80 -34.54 -21.02
C LYS A 30 -3.14 -34.18 -20.36
N CYS A 31 -3.14 -33.30 -19.36
CA CYS A 31 -4.35 -32.89 -18.63
C CYS A 31 -4.90 -31.54 -19.11
N HIS A 32 -4.01 -30.66 -19.59
CA HIS A 32 -4.35 -29.28 -19.96
C HIS A 32 -4.37 -29.06 -21.48
N GLY A 33 -4.88 -30.01 -22.28
CA GLY A 33 -5.02 -29.80 -23.72
C GLY A 33 -5.07 -31.04 -24.62
N ALA A 34 -5.04 -32.26 -24.07
CA ALA A 34 -5.18 -33.49 -24.83
C ALA A 34 -6.64 -33.83 -25.19
N THR A 35 -7.60 -33.39 -24.37
CA THR A 35 -9.05 -33.71 -24.46
C THR A 35 -9.91 -32.44 -24.50
N GLU A 36 -11.21 -32.57 -24.82
CA GLU A 36 -12.19 -31.47 -24.74
C GLU A 36 -12.51 -31.08 -23.29
N ASP A 37 -12.47 -32.05 -22.37
CA ASP A 37 -12.44 -31.80 -20.93
C ASP A 37 -11.02 -31.40 -20.52
N VAL A 38 -10.80 -30.09 -20.38
CA VAL A 38 -9.51 -29.50 -20.02
C VAL A 38 -9.54 -29.15 -18.54
N GLU A 39 -8.67 -29.78 -17.75
CA GLU A 39 -8.56 -29.50 -16.33
C GLU A 39 -8.21 -28.01 -16.10
N GLY A 40 -8.96 -27.36 -15.19
CA GLY A 40 -8.76 -25.95 -14.86
C GLY A 40 -9.05 -24.94 -15.99
N GLU A 41 -9.71 -25.36 -17.08
CA GLU A 41 -10.11 -24.53 -18.24
C GLU A 41 -8.94 -23.88 -19.01
N ILE A 42 -7.71 -24.40 -18.88
CA ILE A 42 -6.50 -23.85 -19.52
C ILE A 42 -5.98 -24.82 -20.58
N ASN A 43 -6.00 -24.40 -21.85
CA ASN A 43 -5.44 -25.20 -22.95
C ASN A 43 -3.99 -24.79 -23.29
N LEU A 44 -3.02 -25.53 -22.74
CA LEU A 44 -1.58 -25.30 -22.93
C LEU A 44 -1.08 -25.76 -24.31
N LYS A 45 -1.82 -26.62 -25.02
CA LYS A 45 -1.42 -27.16 -26.34
C LYS A 45 -1.40 -26.09 -27.43
N LYS A 46 -2.24 -25.06 -27.31
CA LYS A 46 -2.34 -23.95 -28.28
C LYS A 46 -1.48 -22.74 -27.90
N LEU A 47 -0.68 -22.81 -26.83
CA LEU A 47 0.15 -21.70 -26.42
C LEU A 47 1.34 -21.50 -27.35
N GLN A 48 1.55 -20.24 -27.74
CA GLN A 48 2.74 -19.75 -28.42
C GLN A 48 3.45 -18.76 -27.49
N GLY A 49 4.75 -18.53 -27.69
CA GLY A 49 5.57 -17.68 -26.83
C GLY A 49 4.98 -16.27 -26.65
N ASP A 50 4.57 -15.64 -27.75
CA ASP A 50 3.96 -14.31 -27.73
C ASP A 50 2.60 -14.29 -26.99
N ASN A 51 1.79 -15.35 -27.12
CA ASN A 51 0.49 -15.47 -26.46
C ASN A 51 0.66 -15.61 -24.93
N LEU A 52 1.67 -16.38 -24.49
CA LEU A 52 1.95 -16.55 -23.08
C LEU A 52 2.54 -15.27 -22.47
N ALA A 53 3.51 -14.66 -23.14
CA ALA A 53 4.10 -13.38 -22.70
C ALA A 53 3.04 -12.28 -22.62
N SER A 54 2.05 -12.26 -23.52
CA SER A 54 0.98 -11.27 -23.51
C SER A 54 -0.08 -11.50 -22.43
N ASN A 55 -0.22 -12.74 -21.93
CA ASN A 55 -1.20 -13.16 -20.93
C ASN A 55 -0.57 -13.25 -19.53
N LEU A 56 -0.43 -12.10 -18.86
CA LEU A 56 0.18 -11.99 -17.53
C LEU A 56 -0.56 -12.77 -16.44
N GLU A 57 -1.88 -12.93 -16.58
CA GLU A 57 -2.71 -13.70 -15.64
C GLU A 57 -2.35 -15.19 -15.70
N LEU A 58 -2.34 -15.77 -16.91
CA LEU A 58 -1.94 -17.16 -17.12
C LEU A 58 -0.49 -17.41 -16.69
N LEU A 59 0.41 -16.49 -17.04
CA LEU A 59 1.82 -16.57 -16.67
C LEU A 59 2.00 -16.56 -15.14
N GLY A 60 1.27 -15.68 -14.43
CA GLY A 60 1.25 -15.64 -12.96
C GLY A 60 0.70 -16.92 -12.34
N ARG A 61 -0.39 -17.46 -12.88
CA ARG A 61 -1.00 -18.72 -12.42
C ARG A 61 -0.05 -19.90 -12.59
N LEU A 62 0.62 -20.03 -13.74
CA LEU A 62 1.61 -21.08 -13.98
C LEU A 62 2.78 -21.01 -12.98
N ILE A 63 3.31 -19.81 -12.72
CA ILE A 63 4.36 -19.63 -11.72
C ILE A 63 3.86 -20.07 -10.34
N GLN A 64 2.65 -19.65 -9.95
CA GLN A 64 2.08 -19.96 -8.63
C GLN A 64 1.91 -21.47 -8.40
N VAL A 65 1.25 -22.19 -9.31
CA VAL A 65 0.96 -23.63 -9.13
C VAL A 65 2.25 -24.46 -9.13
N LEU A 66 3.28 -24.05 -9.87
CA LEU A 66 4.59 -24.69 -9.89
C LEU A 66 5.39 -24.39 -8.62
N ASP A 67 5.37 -23.14 -8.13
CA ASP A 67 6.10 -22.72 -6.92
C ASP A 67 5.50 -23.37 -5.67
N LEU A 68 4.17 -23.48 -5.61
CA LEU A 68 3.43 -24.16 -4.53
C LEU A 68 3.43 -25.68 -4.64
N LYS A 69 3.94 -26.25 -5.74
CA LYS A 69 3.95 -27.69 -6.04
C LYS A 69 2.55 -28.31 -6.07
N GLU A 70 1.55 -27.54 -6.47
CA GLU A 70 0.18 -28.03 -6.70
C GLU A 70 0.08 -28.83 -8.02
N MET A 71 1.01 -28.57 -8.94
CA MET A 71 1.13 -29.27 -10.21
C MET A 71 2.50 -29.93 -10.35
N PRO A 72 2.56 -31.19 -10.84
CA PRO A 72 1.44 -32.05 -11.26
C PRO A 72 0.63 -32.56 -10.06
N PRO A 73 -0.61 -33.03 -10.26
CA PRO A 73 -1.43 -33.59 -9.19
C PRO A 73 -0.79 -34.86 -8.59
N ASP A 74 -1.26 -35.25 -7.40
CA ASP A 74 -0.66 -36.34 -6.61
C ASP A 74 -0.67 -37.72 -7.33
N ASP A 75 -1.56 -37.90 -8.32
CA ASP A 75 -1.70 -39.10 -9.14
C ASP A 75 -0.77 -39.13 -10.37
N GLU A 76 -0.05 -38.05 -10.65
CA GLU A 76 0.91 -37.94 -11.75
C GLU A 76 2.37 -37.89 -11.25
N PRO A 77 3.35 -38.30 -12.07
CA PRO A 77 4.76 -38.23 -11.70
C PRO A 77 5.21 -36.79 -11.43
N ALA A 78 5.76 -36.55 -10.24
CA ALA A 78 6.30 -35.25 -9.87
C ALA A 78 7.41 -34.77 -10.84
N LEU A 79 7.45 -33.46 -11.09
CA LEU A 79 8.56 -32.86 -11.84
C LEU A 79 9.88 -33.00 -11.07
N ASP A 80 10.96 -33.25 -11.81
CA ASP A 80 12.32 -33.14 -11.29
C ASP A 80 12.52 -31.73 -10.66
N PRO A 81 13.03 -31.62 -9.43
CA PRO A 81 13.17 -30.34 -8.74
C PRO A 81 13.99 -29.30 -9.50
N LYS A 82 15.03 -29.71 -10.25
CA LYS A 82 15.86 -28.81 -11.06
C LYS A 82 15.09 -28.31 -12.27
N VAL A 83 14.37 -29.21 -12.95
CA VAL A 83 13.53 -28.84 -14.11
C VAL A 83 12.42 -27.86 -13.69
N ARG A 84 11.77 -28.11 -12.56
CA ARG A 84 10.76 -27.21 -12.01
C ARG A 84 11.34 -25.83 -11.69
N GLN A 85 12.49 -25.78 -11.03
CA GLN A 85 13.14 -24.52 -10.70
C GLN A 85 13.54 -23.74 -11.95
N GLN A 86 14.13 -24.40 -12.95
CA GLN A 86 14.48 -23.79 -14.23
C GLN A 86 13.26 -23.23 -14.96
N LEU A 87 12.16 -24.00 -15.00
CA LEU A 87 10.90 -23.55 -15.59
C LEU A 87 10.34 -22.31 -14.89
N ILE A 88 10.35 -22.29 -13.55
CA ILE A 88 9.90 -21.13 -12.76
C ILE A 88 10.77 -19.91 -13.07
N GLU A 89 12.09 -20.07 -13.13
CA GLU A 89 13.03 -18.98 -13.44
C GLU A 89 12.81 -18.41 -14.84
N GLU A 90 12.56 -19.26 -15.84
CA GLU A 90 12.26 -18.83 -17.20
C GLU A 90 10.90 -18.10 -17.30
N LEU A 91 9.85 -18.63 -16.67
CA LEU A 91 8.54 -17.98 -16.62
C LEU A 91 8.60 -16.62 -15.90
N ARG A 92 9.33 -16.54 -14.77
CA ARG A 92 9.55 -15.27 -14.05
C ARG A 92 10.34 -14.27 -14.89
N ARG A 93 11.35 -14.73 -15.64
CA ARG A 93 12.10 -13.86 -16.57
C ARG A 93 11.20 -13.30 -17.65
N MET A 94 10.37 -14.14 -18.28
CA MET A 94 9.38 -13.70 -19.28
C MET A 94 8.42 -12.68 -18.66
N GLN A 95 7.89 -12.96 -17.46
CA GLN A 95 6.99 -12.05 -16.76
C GLN A 95 7.63 -10.70 -16.48
N HIS A 96 8.87 -10.68 -15.97
CA HIS A 96 9.62 -9.46 -15.70
C HIS A 96 9.85 -8.66 -16.98
N THR A 97 10.24 -9.30 -18.07
CA THR A 97 10.43 -8.66 -19.38
C THR A 97 9.13 -8.04 -19.88
N THR A 98 8.00 -8.76 -19.84
CA THR A 98 6.70 -8.24 -20.25
C THR A 98 6.25 -7.05 -19.39
N LEU A 99 6.39 -7.16 -18.06
CA LEU A 99 6.02 -6.09 -17.13
C LEU A 99 6.91 -4.85 -17.31
N SER A 100 8.19 -5.03 -17.63
CA SER A 100 9.09 -3.90 -17.92
C SER A 100 8.71 -3.18 -19.21
N ARG A 101 8.13 -3.88 -20.19
CA ARG A 101 7.67 -3.31 -21.48
C ARG A 101 6.33 -2.59 -21.35
N LYS A 102 5.37 -3.21 -20.66
CA LYS A 102 4.07 -2.63 -20.38
C LYS A 102 4.20 -1.73 -19.15
N HIS A 103 4.41 -0.42 -19.36
CA HIS A 103 4.18 0.62 -18.33
C HIS A 103 2.67 0.74 -17.98
N GLN A 104 1.97 -0.39 -17.89
CA GLN A 104 0.56 -0.53 -17.58
C GLN A 104 0.48 -1.28 -16.26
N LEU A 105 0.23 -0.52 -15.20
CA LEU A 105 -0.04 -1.08 -13.90
C LEU A 105 -1.53 -1.44 -13.82
N PRO A 106 -1.90 -2.47 -13.04
CA PRO A 106 -3.30 -2.80 -12.84
C PRO A 106 -4.05 -1.62 -12.22
N HIS A 107 -5.29 -1.41 -12.66
CA HIS A 107 -6.20 -0.44 -12.07
C HIS A 107 -6.43 -0.79 -10.60
N THR A 108 -6.28 0.17 -9.68
CA THR A 108 -6.67 -0.04 -8.30
C THR A 108 -8.07 0.50 -8.07
N PRO A 109 -8.98 -0.30 -7.46
CA PRO A 109 -10.30 0.19 -7.13
C PRO A 109 -10.21 1.37 -6.15
N ILE A 110 -11.15 2.31 -6.28
CA ILE A 110 -11.30 3.40 -5.32
C ILE A 110 -11.41 2.81 -3.93
N ARG A 111 -10.58 3.28 -3.00
CA ARG A 111 -10.63 2.86 -1.59
C ARG A 111 -10.33 4.02 -0.67
N ARG A 112 -10.91 4.03 0.52
CA ARG A 112 -10.45 4.95 1.58
C ARG A 112 -9.16 4.46 2.23
N MET A 113 -8.51 5.35 2.96
CA MET A 113 -7.51 4.96 3.94
C MET A 113 -8.17 4.15 5.07
N ASN A 114 -7.45 3.13 5.53
CA ASN A 114 -7.78 2.49 6.79
C ASN A 114 -7.31 3.35 7.98
N ARG A 115 -7.69 2.97 9.20
CA ARG A 115 -7.36 3.72 10.42
C ARG A 115 -5.88 3.97 10.63
N PHE A 116 -5.07 2.95 10.36
CA PHE A 116 -3.62 3.01 10.45
C PHE A 116 -3.04 4.04 9.46
N GLN A 117 -3.47 3.96 8.20
CA GLN A 117 -3.05 4.86 7.13
C GLN A 117 -3.49 6.31 7.40
N TYR A 118 -4.71 6.53 7.88
CA TYR A 118 -5.21 7.86 8.22
C TYR A 118 -4.38 8.50 9.36
N ASN A 119 -4.10 7.75 10.43
CA ASN A 119 -3.25 8.21 11.53
C ASN A 119 -1.87 8.65 11.01
N ASN A 120 -1.22 7.80 10.21
CA ASN A 120 0.11 8.10 9.66
C ASN A 120 0.09 9.28 8.69
N ALA A 121 -0.95 9.38 7.85
CA ALA A 121 -1.11 10.48 6.90
C ALA A 121 -1.27 11.84 7.60
N VAL A 122 -2.05 11.89 8.68
CA VAL A 122 -2.21 13.10 9.51
C VAL A 122 -0.91 13.44 10.23
N ILE A 123 -0.20 12.45 10.80
CA ILE A 123 1.12 12.67 11.42
C ILE A 123 2.08 13.28 10.40
N ASP A 124 2.18 12.69 9.21
CA ASP A 124 3.12 13.16 8.20
C ASP A 124 2.72 14.54 7.64
N LEU A 125 1.41 14.79 7.44
CA LEU A 125 0.91 16.06 6.91
C LEU A 125 1.26 17.25 7.80
N PHE A 126 1.04 17.10 9.11
CA PHE A 126 1.29 18.16 10.10
C PHE A 126 2.68 18.09 10.74
N ASP A 127 3.46 17.06 10.40
CA ASP A 127 4.73 16.72 11.06
C ASP A 127 4.54 16.61 12.59
N LEU A 128 3.59 15.78 13.01
CA LEU A 128 3.23 15.61 14.42
C LEU A 128 4.30 14.82 15.17
N LYS A 129 4.67 15.31 16.35
CA LYS A 129 5.58 14.63 17.30
C LYS A 129 4.86 13.66 18.23
N CYS A 130 3.61 13.33 17.94
CA CYS A 130 2.74 12.47 18.73
C CYS A 130 1.73 11.76 17.84
N ASN A 131 1.09 10.72 18.37
CA ASN A 131 0.04 10.00 17.65
C ASN A 131 -1.27 10.81 17.62
N VAL A 132 -2.11 10.57 16.61
CA VAL A 132 -3.40 11.25 16.50
C VAL A 132 -4.39 10.68 17.51
N PHE A 133 -4.47 9.35 17.58
CA PHE A 133 -5.33 8.60 18.49
C PHE A 133 -4.71 7.23 18.78
N THR A 134 -5.34 6.46 19.66
CA THR A 134 -4.91 5.10 20.00
C THR A 134 -5.27 4.11 18.88
N LEU A 135 -4.31 3.26 18.50
CA LEU A 135 -4.47 2.19 17.50
C LEU A 135 -4.63 0.82 18.18
N PRO A 136 -5.84 0.32 18.45
CA PRO A 136 -6.04 -0.95 19.17
C PRO A 136 -5.60 -2.19 18.38
N GLU A 137 -5.25 -2.03 17.10
CA GLU A 137 -4.82 -3.11 16.21
C GLU A 137 -3.61 -3.88 16.76
N ARG A 138 -3.60 -5.21 16.55
CA ARG A 138 -2.41 -6.02 16.79
C ARG A 138 -1.41 -5.74 15.66
N MET A 139 -0.25 -5.21 16.02
CA MET A 139 0.85 -4.96 15.09
C MET A 139 2.08 -5.75 15.50
N MET A 140 2.98 -5.99 14.55
CA MET A 140 4.28 -6.56 14.87
C MET A 140 5.07 -5.54 15.70
N ARG A 141 5.48 -5.94 16.89
CA ARG A 141 6.37 -5.13 17.73
C ARG A 141 7.76 -5.70 17.65
N GLU A 142 8.66 -4.81 17.24
CA GLU A 142 10.08 -5.05 17.32
C GLU A 142 10.54 -5.17 18.77
N HIS A 143 11.41 -6.15 19.00
CA HIS A 143 12.20 -6.27 20.21
C HIS A 143 13.69 -6.18 19.82
N ALA A 144 14.50 -5.54 20.66
CA ALA A 144 15.96 -5.47 20.53
C ALA A 144 16.56 -4.63 19.38
N GLY A 145 15.82 -3.70 18.77
CA GLY A 145 16.42 -2.69 17.87
C GLY A 145 16.97 -3.26 16.55
N TYR A 146 16.35 -4.32 16.01
CA TYR A 146 16.73 -4.93 14.74
C TYR A 146 16.43 -4.03 13.53
N PHE A 147 15.45 -3.14 13.61
CA PHE A 147 14.98 -2.35 12.48
C PHE A 147 15.86 -1.12 12.27
N LYS A 148 16.93 -1.31 11.48
CA LYS A 148 17.88 -0.26 11.09
C LYS A 148 17.96 -0.17 9.57
N PRO A 149 16.92 0.36 8.90
CA PRO A 149 16.81 0.32 7.44
C PRO A 149 17.97 1.04 6.73
N GLN A 150 18.59 2.03 7.39
CA GLN A 150 19.74 2.77 6.86
C GLN A 150 20.96 1.88 6.63
N THR A 151 21.07 0.76 7.36
CA THR A 151 22.19 -0.18 7.21
C THR A 151 22.06 -1.10 6.00
N GLY A 152 20.84 -1.23 5.44
CA GLY A 152 20.52 -2.20 4.40
C GLY A 152 20.69 -3.67 4.83
N LYS A 153 20.87 -3.95 6.12
CA LYS A 153 21.08 -5.30 6.66
C LYS A 153 19.88 -5.77 7.44
N MET A 154 19.44 -6.99 7.18
CA MET A 154 18.43 -7.69 7.99
C MET A 154 19.13 -8.68 8.93
N ALA A 155 18.66 -8.77 10.17
CA ALA A 155 19.17 -9.78 11.10
C ALA A 155 18.77 -11.18 10.62
N ASN A 156 19.65 -12.17 10.82
CA ASN A 156 19.37 -13.58 10.48
C ASN A 156 18.16 -14.14 11.25
N VAL A 157 17.91 -13.61 12.44
CA VAL A 157 16.75 -13.96 13.28
C VAL A 157 16.17 -12.68 13.86
N VAL A 158 14.85 -12.57 13.80
CA VAL A 158 14.09 -11.42 14.30
C VAL A 158 13.07 -11.91 15.32
N ASN A 159 13.15 -11.36 16.54
CA ASN A 159 12.17 -11.62 17.58
C ASN A 159 11.12 -10.51 17.59
N VAL A 160 9.87 -10.89 17.31
CA VAL A 160 8.74 -9.98 17.15
C VAL A 160 7.56 -10.48 17.95
N GLY A 161 6.86 -9.57 18.61
CA GLY A 161 5.63 -9.87 19.33
C GLY A 161 4.42 -9.37 18.56
N SER A 162 3.38 -10.20 18.41
CA SER A 162 2.08 -9.76 17.90
C SER A 162 1.13 -9.56 19.08
N ARG A 163 0.92 -8.31 19.49
CA ARG A 163 0.07 -7.98 20.65
C ARG A 163 -0.70 -6.68 20.38
N PRO A 164 -1.92 -6.51 20.92
CA PRO A 164 -2.56 -5.20 20.95
C PRO A 164 -1.65 -4.22 21.69
N LEU A 165 -1.67 -2.94 21.32
CA LEU A 165 -0.76 -1.95 21.89
C LEU A 165 -0.94 -1.71 23.42
N GLY A 166 -1.95 -2.30 24.07
CA GLY A 166 -2.03 -2.50 25.52
C GLY A 166 -1.68 -1.27 26.40
N LYS A 167 -0.94 -1.49 27.50
CA LYS A 167 -0.43 -0.41 28.38
C LYS A 167 0.52 0.56 27.67
N SER A 168 1.15 0.17 26.56
CA SER A 168 2.03 1.05 25.79
C SER A 168 1.25 2.23 25.18
N GLN A 169 -0.03 2.05 24.82
CA GLN A 169 -0.90 3.14 24.39
C GLN A 169 -1.17 4.18 25.50
N LEU A 170 -1.08 3.79 26.78
CA LEU A 170 -1.24 4.72 27.90
C LEU A 170 -0.03 5.64 28.06
N ILE A 171 1.12 5.25 27.52
CA ILE A 171 2.40 5.95 27.65
C ILE A 171 2.74 6.74 26.38
N GLU A 172 2.27 6.30 25.22
CA GLU A 172 2.45 7.02 23.95
C GLU A 172 1.75 8.38 23.98
N ARG A 173 2.52 9.44 23.71
CA ARG A 173 1.98 10.80 23.57
C ARG A 173 0.99 10.82 22.41
N ARG A 174 -0.18 11.40 22.65
CA ARG A 174 -1.24 11.55 21.66
C ARG A 174 -1.97 12.88 21.83
N LEU A 175 -2.73 13.26 20.82
CA LEU A 175 -3.62 14.41 20.91
C LEU A 175 -4.76 14.14 21.91
N GLY A 176 -4.91 15.02 22.91
CA GLY A 176 -6.02 15.00 23.85
C GLY A 176 -7.36 15.30 23.15
N GLY A 177 -8.42 14.61 23.55
CA GLY A 177 -9.77 14.83 23.03
C GLY A 177 -10.03 14.27 21.62
N VAL A 178 -9.08 13.56 21.02
CA VAL A 178 -9.22 12.97 19.68
C VAL A 178 -9.53 11.48 19.79
N ALA A 179 -10.72 11.09 19.32
CA ALA A 179 -11.16 9.71 19.30
C ALA A 179 -11.00 9.07 17.91
N ALA A 180 -10.51 7.85 17.87
CA ALA A 180 -10.39 7.09 16.63
C ALA A 180 -11.77 6.70 16.09
N PHE A 181 -11.90 6.60 14.77
CA PHE A 181 -13.08 5.99 14.15
C PHE A 181 -13.07 4.45 14.31
N PRO A 182 -14.21 3.76 14.08
CA PRO A 182 -14.31 2.31 14.22
C PRO A 182 -13.23 1.52 13.48
N GLN A 183 -12.93 0.32 13.98
CA GLN A 183 -11.92 -0.54 13.37
C GLN A 183 -12.33 -1.00 11.99
N ASP A 184 -11.38 -0.92 11.06
CA ASP A 184 -11.49 -1.60 9.78
C ASP A 184 -11.28 -3.09 10.01
N LEU A 185 -12.36 -3.86 9.82
CA LEU A 185 -12.31 -5.31 9.93
C LEU A 185 -11.54 -5.89 8.74
N ARG A 186 -10.77 -6.95 9.00
CA ARG A 186 -10.06 -7.68 7.96
C ARG A 186 -11.05 -8.50 7.14
N ALA A 187 -10.85 -8.54 5.83
CA ALA A 187 -11.49 -9.55 4.98
C ALA A 187 -11.03 -10.94 5.41
N GLU A 188 -11.88 -11.97 5.26
CA GLU A 188 -11.59 -13.31 5.77
C GLU A 188 -10.26 -13.91 5.28
N HIS A 189 -9.70 -13.45 4.16
CA HIS A 189 -8.39 -13.90 3.67
C HIS A 189 -7.52 -12.72 3.18
N GLY A 190 -7.80 -11.51 3.65
CA GLY A 190 -7.29 -10.30 3.00
C GLY A 190 -6.70 -9.27 3.93
N PHE A 191 -6.24 -8.21 3.27
CA PHE A 191 -5.69 -7.03 3.92
C PHE A 191 -6.80 -6.07 4.35
N ASP A 192 -6.54 -5.29 5.40
CA ASP A 192 -7.41 -4.23 5.92
C ASP A 192 -7.47 -2.98 5.03
N ASN A 193 -6.81 -3.01 3.86
CA ASN A 193 -6.76 -1.93 2.89
C ASN A 193 -7.50 -2.26 1.59
N ARG A 194 -8.39 -3.26 1.60
CA ARG A 194 -9.17 -3.69 0.44
C ARG A 194 -10.33 -2.73 0.13
N GLY A 195 -10.42 -2.27 -1.13
CA GLY A 195 -11.43 -1.29 -1.55
C GLY A 195 -12.86 -1.79 -1.48
N ASP A 196 -13.10 -3.06 -1.74
CA ASP A 196 -14.40 -3.72 -1.67
C ASP A 196 -14.92 -3.91 -0.24
N HIS A 197 -14.04 -3.87 0.76
CA HIS A 197 -14.41 -3.99 2.18
C HIS A 197 -14.45 -2.65 2.92
N LEU A 198 -13.69 -1.66 2.47
CA LEU A 198 -13.63 -0.34 3.08
C LEU A 198 -14.80 0.56 2.65
N SER A 199 -16.02 0.13 2.99
CA SER A 199 -17.22 0.95 2.80
C SER A 199 -17.24 2.18 3.72
N LEU A 200 -18.04 3.18 3.35
CA LEU A 200 -18.25 4.41 4.12
C LEU A 200 -19.74 4.55 4.42
N SER A 201 -20.16 4.08 5.60
CA SER A 201 -21.54 4.31 6.06
C SER A 201 -21.74 5.78 6.48
N PRO A 202 -22.99 6.29 6.52
CA PRO A 202 -23.27 7.64 7.01
C PRO A 202 -22.71 7.90 8.41
N LEU A 203 -22.80 6.92 9.32
CA LEU A 203 -22.24 7.01 10.68
C LEU A 203 -20.71 7.15 10.65
N LEU A 204 -20.06 6.41 9.76
CA LEU A 204 -18.61 6.49 9.63
C LEU A 204 -18.18 7.83 9.01
N MET A 205 -18.94 8.36 8.05
CA MET A 205 -18.71 9.69 7.47
C MET A 205 -18.84 10.79 8.54
N GLU A 206 -19.84 10.71 9.40
CA GLU A 206 -19.99 11.62 10.54
C GLU A 206 -18.80 11.51 11.50
N ALA A 207 -18.36 10.28 11.82
CA ALA A 207 -17.19 10.06 12.66
C ALA A 207 -15.91 10.66 12.05
N PHE A 208 -15.72 10.55 10.73
CA PHE A 208 -14.59 11.17 10.03
C PHE A 208 -14.64 12.69 10.06
N LEU A 209 -15.81 13.29 9.88
CA LEU A 209 -15.97 14.74 9.94
C LEU A 209 -15.64 15.27 11.35
N LYS A 210 -16.19 14.62 12.38
CA LYS A 210 -15.89 14.94 13.79
C LYS A 210 -14.42 14.75 14.11
N LEU A 211 -13.81 13.67 13.63
CA LEU A 211 -12.38 13.41 13.78
C LEU A 211 -11.54 14.53 13.17
N GLY A 212 -11.81 14.89 11.91
CA GLY A 212 -11.08 15.95 11.21
C GLY A 212 -11.17 17.30 11.93
N GLN A 213 -12.29 17.62 12.57
CA GLN A 213 -12.45 18.82 13.40
C GLN A 213 -11.70 18.71 14.74
N SER A 214 -11.78 17.57 15.41
CA SER A 214 -11.18 17.37 16.73
C SER A 214 -9.64 17.46 16.72
N ILE A 215 -9.00 17.11 15.60
CA ILE A 215 -7.52 17.07 15.51
C ILE A 215 -6.91 18.47 15.66
N PRO A 216 -7.22 19.48 14.83
CA PRO A 216 -6.68 20.84 15.00
C PRO A 216 -7.19 21.57 16.26
N GLN A 217 -8.33 21.12 16.81
CA GLN A 217 -8.94 21.67 18.02
C GLN A 217 -8.38 21.06 19.32
N SER A 218 -7.57 20.00 19.23
CA SER A 218 -6.96 19.38 20.39
C SER A 218 -6.11 20.39 21.17
N PRO A 219 -6.13 20.37 22.52
CA PRO A 219 -5.26 21.21 23.34
C PRO A 219 -3.77 20.91 23.13
N ASP A 220 -3.44 19.73 22.61
CA ASP A 220 -2.08 19.33 22.28
C ASP A 220 -1.66 19.72 20.85
N PHE A 221 -2.58 20.27 20.04
CA PHE A 221 -2.29 20.77 18.70
C PHE A 221 -1.69 22.19 18.77
N VAL A 222 -0.45 22.23 19.25
CA VAL A 222 0.30 23.45 19.57
C VAL A 222 1.67 23.47 18.87
N PRO A 223 2.36 24.63 18.74
CA PRO A 223 3.63 24.73 18.01
C PRO A 223 4.70 23.72 18.44
N ARG A 224 4.66 23.31 19.71
CA ARG A 224 5.59 22.29 20.24
C ARG A 224 5.44 20.94 19.54
N ASN A 225 4.21 20.54 19.22
CA ASN A 225 3.86 19.21 18.73
C ASN A 225 3.62 19.17 17.22
N VAL A 226 3.35 20.32 16.58
CA VAL A 226 3.07 20.44 15.15
C VAL A 226 4.30 21.01 14.43
N GLY A 227 5.02 20.20 13.65
CA GLY A 227 6.26 20.61 13.00
C GLY A 227 6.06 21.69 11.93
N ILE A 228 4.90 21.72 11.25
CA ILE A 228 4.60 22.74 10.24
C ILE A 228 4.06 24.06 10.82
N TRP A 229 4.10 24.27 12.15
CA TRP A 229 3.44 25.41 12.78
C TRP A 229 3.86 26.75 12.18
N ASN A 230 5.18 26.97 12.05
CA ASN A 230 5.72 28.25 11.58
C ASN A 230 5.42 28.51 10.10
N SER A 231 5.37 27.47 9.27
CA SER A 231 5.12 27.63 7.84
C SER A 231 3.63 27.70 7.49
N PHE A 232 2.75 27.17 8.32
CA PHE A 232 1.32 27.08 8.04
C PHE A 232 0.45 27.91 9.00
N PHE A 233 0.57 27.73 10.32
CA PHE A 233 -0.36 28.25 11.32
C PHE A 233 0.04 29.60 11.94
N ALA A 234 1.32 29.96 11.89
CA ALA A 234 1.81 31.19 12.52
C ALA A 234 1.15 32.46 11.96
N VAL A 235 0.91 33.45 12.81
CA VAL A 235 0.38 34.74 12.38
C VAL A 235 1.35 35.38 11.37
N PRO A 236 0.87 35.92 10.23
CA PRO A 236 1.73 36.64 9.30
C PRO A 236 2.34 37.90 9.92
N GLY A 237 3.42 38.41 9.32
CA GLY A 237 4.02 39.68 9.74
C GLY A 237 3.08 40.86 9.48
N GLU A 238 3.32 41.98 10.16
CA GLU A 238 2.56 43.21 9.97
C GLU A 238 2.63 43.69 8.50
N GLY A 239 1.50 44.18 7.97
CA GLY A 239 1.41 44.71 6.61
C GLY A 239 1.35 43.66 5.49
N VAL A 240 1.32 42.36 5.82
CA VAL A 240 1.12 41.28 4.86
C VAL A 240 -0.36 41.15 4.51
N ASP A 241 -0.68 40.99 3.23
CA ASP A 241 -2.01 40.60 2.79
C ASP A 241 -2.31 39.16 3.26
N GLU A 242 -3.14 39.05 4.30
CA GLU A 242 -3.48 37.77 4.92
C GLU A 242 -4.13 36.80 3.93
N LYS A 243 -4.92 37.30 2.96
CA LYS A 243 -5.58 36.46 1.96
C LYS A 243 -4.57 35.84 1.01
N ALA A 244 -3.65 36.66 0.50
CA ALA A 244 -2.56 36.19 -0.36
C ALA A 244 -1.67 35.20 0.40
N GLU A 245 -1.40 35.45 1.68
CA GLU A 245 -0.59 34.57 2.51
C GLU A 245 -1.28 33.23 2.80
N VAL A 246 -2.59 33.23 3.08
CA VAL A 246 -3.38 31.99 3.20
C VAL A 246 -3.24 31.17 1.93
N GLN A 247 -3.47 31.78 0.76
CA GLN A 247 -3.38 31.08 -0.52
C GLN A 247 -1.98 30.48 -0.74
N ARG A 248 -0.92 31.26 -0.46
CA ARG A 248 0.47 30.83 -0.61
C ARG A 248 0.81 29.63 0.28
N ARG A 249 0.35 29.62 1.53
CA ARG A 249 0.58 28.51 2.48
C ARG A 249 -0.30 27.30 2.19
N LEU A 250 -1.52 27.54 1.71
CA LEU A 250 -2.51 26.51 1.47
C LEU A 250 -2.18 25.66 0.24
N GLN A 251 -1.64 26.26 -0.82
CA GLN A 251 -1.29 25.53 -2.05
C GLN A 251 -0.37 24.31 -1.83
N PRO A 252 0.82 24.43 -1.21
CA PRO A 252 1.68 23.28 -0.95
C PRO A 252 1.08 22.30 0.07
N PHE A 253 0.30 22.81 1.05
CA PHE A 253 -0.39 21.97 2.02
C PHE A 253 -1.44 21.06 1.34
N LEU A 254 -2.26 21.62 0.44
CA LEU A 254 -3.26 20.86 -0.31
C LEU A 254 -2.63 19.93 -1.36
N LEU A 255 -1.52 20.34 -1.99
CA LEU A 255 -0.74 19.46 -2.87
C LEU A 255 -0.34 18.18 -2.13
N ARG A 256 0.18 18.31 -0.90
CA ARG A 256 0.59 17.16 -0.09
C ARG A 256 -0.60 16.36 0.45
N ALA A 257 -1.62 17.04 0.96
CA ALA A 257 -2.81 16.41 1.52
C ALA A 257 -3.60 15.61 0.47
N PHE A 258 -3.83 16.19 -0.72
CA PHE A 258 -4.55 15.56 -1.81
C PHE A 258 -3.65 14.80 -2.78
N ARG A 259 -2.33 14.85 -2.54
CA ARG A 259 -1.28 14.09 -3.24
C ARG A 259 -1.18 14.40 -4.73
N ARG A 260 -1.72 15.54 -5.14
CA ARG A 260 -1.73 16.02 -6.52
C ARG A 260 -2.00 17.52 -6.57
N PRO A 261 -1.67 18.19 -7.69
CA PRO A 261 -1.98 19.60 -7.86
C PRO A 261 -3.47 19.87 -7.68
N ILE A 262 -3.77 20.93 -6.92
CA ILE A 262 -5.13 21.40 -6.73
C ILE A 262 -5.53 22.30 -7.90
N ASP A 263 -6.79 22.16 -8.33
CA ASP A 263 -7.37 23.06 -9.32
C ASP A 263 -7.47 24.51 -8.77
N PRO A 264 -7.14 25.54 -9.56
CA PRO A 264 -7.17 26.93 -9.11
C PRO A 264 -8.54 27.37 -8.54
N GLU A 265 -9.65 26.90 -9.12
CA GLU A 265 -11.00 27.22 -8.64
C GLU A 265 -11.24 26.59 -7.26
N GLN A 266 -10.73 25.38 -7.05
CA GLN A 266 -10.84 24.72 -5.74
C GLN A 266 -10.00 25.42 -4.69
N LEU A 267 -8.77 25.83 -5.03
CA LEU A 267 -7.93 26.62 -4.12
C LEU A 267 -8.63 27.93 -3.73
N ASP A 268 -9.19 28.64 -4.71
CA ASP A 268 -9.93 29.89 -4.48
C ASP A 268 -11.15 29.68 -3.55
N ARG A 269 -11.87 28.55 -3.64
CA ARG A 269 -12.97 28.23 -2.71
C ARG A 269 -12.52 28.17 -1.25
N TYR A 270 -11.37 27.55 -0.96
CA TYR A 270 -10.81 27.53 0.40
C TYR A 270 -10.33 28.91 0.83
N THR A 271 -9.64 29.64 -0.05
CA THR A 271 -9.14 31.00 0.24
C THR A 271 -10.31 31.95 0.54
N LYS A 272 -11.41 31.89 -0.21
CA LYS A 272 -12.63 32.69 0.04
C LYS A 272 -13.31 32.34 1.36
N PHE A 273 -13.26 31.08 1.79
CA PHE A 273 -13.74 30.70 3.12
C PHE A 273 -12.88 31.32 4.22
N ALA A 274 -11.56 31.27 4.07
CA ALA A 274 -10.62 31.87 5.01
C ALA A 274 -10.79 33.40 5.11
N ASP A 275 -10.86 34.08 3.97
CA ASP A 275 -11.04 35.53 3.86
C ASP A 275 -12.30 35.99 4.61
N ARG A 276 -13.43 35.28 4.46
CA ARG A 276 -14.66 35.57 5.21
C ARG A 276 -14.49 35.42 6.73
N GLN A 277 -13.75 34.41 7.19
CA GLN A 277 -13.52 34.20 8.62
C GLN A 277 -12.58 35.26 9.21
N LEU A 278 -11.55 35.66 8.47
CA LEU A 278 -10.64 36.73 8.85
C LEU A 278 -11.39 38.07 8.94
N GLN A 279 -12.23 38.39 7.93
CA GLN A 279 -13.09 39.58 7.95
C GLN A 279 -14.11 39.57 9.11
N ALA A 280 -14.51 38.40 9.58
CA ALA A 280 -15.36 38.23 10.76
C ALA A 280 -14.60 38.35 12.10
N GLY A 281 -13.28 38.61 12.07
CA GLY A 281 -12.45 38.80 13.26
C GLY A 281 -11.94 37.51 13.90
N VAL A 282 -12.03 36.36 13.21
CA VAL A 282 -11.45 35.11 13.70
C VAL A 282 -9.92 35.18 13.59
N ALA A 283 -9.21 34.83 14.65
CA ALA A 283 -7.76 34.85 14.67
C ALA A 283 -7.14 33.96 13.58
N PHE A 284 -6.09 34.43 12.91
CA PHE A 284 -5.43 33.73 11.80
C PHE A 284 -5.12 32.25 12.08
N PRO A 285 -4.54 31.85 13.24
CA PRO A 285 -4.27 30.44 13.51
C PRO A 285 -5.53 29.57 13.57
N GLU A 286 -6.65 30.12 14.06
CA GLU A 286 -7.93 29.41 14.14
C GLU A 286 -8.59 29.26 12.77
N VAL A 287 -8.42 30.24 11.88
CA VAL A 287 -8.79 30.11 10.47
C VAL A 287 -7.98 29.01 9.79
N MET A 288 -6.66 29.00 9.98
CA MET A 288 -5.79 27.96 9.41
C MET A 288 -6.09 26.57 9.98
N LYS A 289 -6.44 26.44 11.26
CA LYS A 289 -6.95 25.19 11.86
C LYS A 289 -8.27 24.75 11.23
N SER A 290 -9.17 25.68 10.91
CA SER A 290 -10.43 25.36 10.23
C SER A 290 -10.19 24.84 8.81
N LEU A 291 -9.24 25.43 8.08
CA LEU A 291 -8.82 24.95 6.76
C LEU A 291 -8.17 23.56 6.84
N ALA A 292 -7.30 23.35 7.84
CA ALA A 292 -6.68 22.06 8.10
C ALA A 292 -7.73 20.97 8.40
N ALA A 293 -8.71 21.27 9.25
CA ALA A 293 -9.81 20.37 9.57
C ALA A 293 -10.65 20.01 8.33
N ALA A 294 -11.02 21.03 7.53
CA ALA A 294 -11.76 20.82 6.28
C ALA A 294 -10.96 19.96 5.28
N THR A 295 -9.64 20.13 5.23
CA THR A 295 -8.76 19.36 4.36
C THR A 295 -8.74 17.89 4.75
N ILE A 296 -8.47 17.57 6.03
CA ILE A 296 -8.36 16.17 6.49
C ILE A 296 -9.71 15.45 6.63
N ALA A 297 -10.82 16.19 6.62
CA ALA A 297 -12.18 15.65 6.51
C ALA A 297 -12.64 15.47 5.05
N SER A 298 -11.91 16.00 4.07
CA SER A 298 -12.28 15.93 2.66
C SER A 298 -12.21 14.50 2.11
N PRO A 299 -13.15 14.09 1.24
CA PRO A 299 -13.03 12.85 0.46
C PRO A 299 -11.71 12.77 -0.32
N LYS A 300 -11.18 13.91 -0.79
CA LYS A 300 -9.88 13.94 -1.50
C LYS A 300 -8.69 13.62 -0.60
N PHE A 301 -8.80 13.89 0.70
CA PHE A 301 -7.81 13.43 1.65
C PHE A 301 -8.01 11.96 1.95
N LEU A 302 -9.23 11.54 2.29
CA LEU A 302 -9.56 10.19 2.75
C LEU A 302 -9.44 9.09 1.69
N TYR A 303 -9.84 9.36 0.44
CA TYR A 303 -9.86 8.37 -0.64
C TYR A 303 -8.58 8.36 -1.46
N LEU A 304 -8.19 7.14 -1.83
CA LEU A 304 -7.17 6.80 -2.79
C LEU A 304 -7.87 6.26 -4.03
N TYR A 305 -7.61 6.89 -5.17
CA TYR A 305 -8.15 6.47 -6.45
C TYR A 305 -7.19 6.87 -7.56
N ASP A 306 -7.12 6.05 -8.59
CA ASP A 306 -6.52 6.43 -9.85
C ASP A 306 -7.60 7.16 -10.67
N LYS A 307 -7.25 8.20 -11.42
CA LYS A 307 -8.15 8.79 -12.41
C LYS A 307 -8.39 7.73 -13.48
N SER A 308 -9.62 7.21 -13.55
CA SER A 308 -10.05 6.40 -14.67
C SER A 308 -10.40 7.29 -15.86
N THR A 309 -9.81 6.99 -17.01
CA THR A 309 -10.31 7.44 -18.30
C THR A 309 -11.14 6.33 -18.93
N GLN A 310 -12.39 6.19 -18.46
CA GLN A 310 -13.45 5.39 -19.11
C GLN A 310 -13.02 3.99 -19.62
N GLY A 311 -13.14 2.99 -18.76
CA GLY A 311 -13.49 1.62 -19.19
C GLY A 311 -12.37 0.75 -19.77
N LYS A 312 -11.08 1.05 -19.52
CA LYS A 312 -9.97 0.15 -19.89
C LYS A 312 -9.37 -0.54 -18.66
N THR A 313 -9.06 -1.83 -18.79
CA THR A 313 -8.51 -2.69 -17.72
C THR A 313 -7.03 -2.43 -17.42
N THR A 314 -6.34 -1.68 -18.28
CA THR A 314 -4.93 -1.31 -18.18
C THR A 314 -4.73 0.12 -18.71
N GLU A 315 -4.41 1.06 -17.83
CA GLU A 315 -4.21 2.49 -18.14
C GLU A 315 -2.78 2.93 -17.77
N THR A 316 -2.28 3.95 -18.45
CA THR A 316 -1.02 4.62 -18.11
C THR A 316 -1.24 5.46 -16.85
N ILE A 317 -0.59 5.07 -15.76
CA ILE A 317 -0.69 5.73 -14.46
C ILE A 317 0.06 7.05 -14.49
N ASP A 318 -0.53 8.12 -13.95
CA ASP A 318 0.18 9.39 -13.82
C ASP A 318 1.23 9.32 -12.69
N ASP A 319 2.30 10.11 -12.78
CA ASP A 319 3.37 10.00 -11.77
C ASP A 319 2.91 10.38 -10.34
N PHE A 320 1.82 11.14 -10.16
CA PHE A 320 1.26 11.43 -8.84
C PHE A 320 0.56 10.21 -8.23
N GLU A 321 -0.12 9.44 -9.07
CA GLU A 321 -0.70 8.14 -8.70
C GLU A 321 0.40 7.14 -8.37
N LEU A 322 1.49 7.11 -9.15
CA LEU A 322 2.66 6.27 -8.85
C LEU A 322 3.29 6.66 -7.50
N ALA A 323 3.52 7.95 -7.25
CA ALA A 323 4.02 8.47 -5.97
C ALA A 323 3.11 8.04 -4.80
N SER A 324 1.80 8.18 -4.97
CA SER A 324 0.81 7.78 -3.97
C SER A 324 0.85 6.28 -3.72
N ARG A 325 0.87 5.45 -4.78
CA ARG A 325 0.93 3.99 -4.67
C ARG A 325 2.19 3.53 -3.93
N LEU A 326 3.35 4.06 -4.30
CA LEU A 326 4.63 3.75 -3.63
C LEU A 326 4.59 4.12 -2.15
N SER A 327 4.13 5.33 -1.83
CA SER A 327 4.10 5.82 -0.45
C SER A 327 3.10 5.06 0.43
N PHE A 328 1.90 4.76 -0.07
CA PHE A 328 0.93 3.98 0.70
C PHE A 328 1.33 2.51 0.83
N PHE A 329 2.08 1.98 -0.13
CA PHE A 329 2.60 0.62 -0.05
C PHE A 329 3.75 0.52 0.97
N LEU A 330 4.80 1.33 0.84
CA LEU A 330 6.01 1.21 1.66
C LEU A 330 5.91 1.93 3.01
N TRP A 331 5.24 3.08 3.06
CA TRP A 331 5.18 3.92 4.26
C TRP A 331 3.79 4.03 4.88
N GLY A 332 2.75 3.45 4.24
CA GLY A 332 1.38 3.52 4.74
C GLY A 332 0.89 4.95 4.98
N SER A 333 1.36 5.92 4.19
CA SER A 333 1.16 7.36 4.41
C SER A 333 1.33 8.18 3.13
N LEU A 334 1.20 9.51 3.22
CA LEU A 334 1.37 10.48 2.14
C LEU A 334 2.79 10.45 1.53
N PRO A 335 2.93 10.62 0.20
CA PRO A 335 4.22 10.83 -0.44
C PRO A 335 4.92 12.06 0.15
N ASP A 336 6.24 12.00 0.19
CA ASP A 336 7.06 13.14 0.58
C ASP A 336 7.22 14.15 -0.56
N GLN A 337 7.84 15.29 -0.25
CA GLN A 337 8.02 16.36 -1.22
C GLN A 337 8.85 15.90 -2.43
N THR A 338 9.88 15.08 -2.22
CA THR A 338 10.72 14.54 -3.30
C THR A 338 9.91 13.72 -4.31
N LEU A 339 9.03 12.82 -3.84
CA LEU A 339 8.14 12.08 -4.73
C LEU A 339 7.16 12.98 -5.47
N LEU A 340 6.59 13.98 -4.78
CA LEU A 340 5.65 14.94 -5.38
C LEU A 340 6.32 15.83 -6.44
N ASP A 341 7.56 16.25 -6.22
CA ASP A 341 8.32 17.08 -7.16
C ASP A 341 8.71 16.28 -8.41
N LEU A 342 9.21 15.04 -8.24
CA LEU A 342 9.50 14.15 -9.35
C LEU A 342 8.24 13.82 -10.16
N ALA A 343 7.11 13.65 -9.48
CA ALA A 343 5.83 13.44 -10.13
C ALA A 343 5.34 14.66 -10.90
N ALA A 344 5.52 15.87 -10.35
CA ALA A 344 5.21 17.12 -11.05
C ALA A 344 6.06 17.30 -12.31
N GLN A 345 7.29 16.78 -12.31
CA GLN A 345 8.20 16.83 -13.44
C GLN A 345 7.99 15.69 -14.46
N GLY A 346 7.14 14.71 -14.17
CA GLY A 346 6.95 13.53 -15.03
C GLY A 346 8.19 12.63 -15.13
N GLN A 347 9.01 12.60 -14.07
CA GLN A 347 10.27 11.86 -14.04
C GLN A 347 10.23 10.61 -13.16
N LEU A 348 9.21 10.46 -12.30
CA LEU A 348 9.15 9.38 -11.32
C LEU A 348 8.98 8.01 -11.98
N SER A 349 8.31 7.94 -13.13
CA SER A 349 8.14 6.69 -13.90
C SER A 349 9.41 6.25 -14.63
N GLN A 350 10.47 7.06 -14.68
CA GLN A 350 11.72 6.67 -15.32
C GLN A 350 12.40 5.56 -14.50
N PRO A 351 12.79 4.41 -15.10
CA PRO A 351 13.25 3.24 -14.35
C PRO A 351 14.40 3.49 -13.37
N GLN A 352 15.37 4.32 -13.77
CA GLN A 352 16.51 4.66 -12.92
C GLN A 352 16.06 5.47 -11.69
N ILE A 353 15.29 6.53 -11.92
CA ILE A 353 14.77 7.41 -10.84
C ILE A 353 13.84 6.62 -9.93
N LEU A 354 12.97 5.79 -10.49
CA LEU A 354 12.06 4.93 -9.73
C LEU A 354 12.83 3.99 -8.78
N ASN A 355 13.87 3.32 -9.29
CA ASN A 355 14.70 2.42 -8.47
C ASN A 355 15.44 3.19 -7.36
N GLU A 356 16.01 4.35 -7.67
CA GLU A 356 16.67 5.21 -6.69
C GLU A 356 15.69 5.65 -5.58
N GLN A 357 14.45 6.02 -5.93
CA GLN A 357 13.43 6.38 -4.97
C GLN A 357 12.97 5.19 -4.13
N ILE A 358 12.80 4.00 -4.71
CA ILE A 358 12.47 2.78 -3.97
C ILE A 358 13.57 2.48 -2.95
N GLU A 359 14.84 2.48 -3.36
CA GLU A 359 15.95 2.24 -2.43
C GLU A 359 16.00 3.26 -1.29
N ARG A 360 15.77 4.53 -1.60
CA ARG A 360 15.71 5.60 -0.59
C ARG A 360 14.59 5.33 0.41
N MET A 361 13.38 5.01 -0.08
CA MET A 361 12.23 4.74 0.76
C MET A 361 12.41 3.49 1.63
N LEU A 362 13.11 2.48 1.12
CA LEU A 362 13.45 1.27 1.87
C LEU A 362 14.47 1.52 2.99
N LYS A 363 15.29 2.58 2.86
CA LYS A 363 16.27 2.99 3.89
C LYS A 363 15.67 3.96 4.93
N ASP A 364 14.43 4.41 4.73
CA ASP A 364 13.75 5.37 5.60
C ASP A 364 13.13 4.69 6.84
N PRO A 365 13.20 5.32 8.04
CA PRO A 365 12.51 4.83 9.24
C PRO A 365 11.01 4.55 9.05
N LYS A 366 10.32 5.28 8.17
CA LYS A 366 8.90 5.10 7.88
C LYS A 366 8.56 3.73 7.32
N LEU A 367 9.52 3.01 6.72
CA LEU A 367 9.33 1.63 6.28
C LEU A 367 8.89 0.71 7.43
N LYS A 368 9.17 1.08 8.69
CA LYS A 368 8.70 0.35 9.87
C LYS A 368 7.18 0.13 9.85
N ARG A 369 6.42 1.09 9.31
CA ARG A 369 4.95 1.01 9.18
C ARG A 369 4.51 -0.18 8.32
N PHE A 370 5.24 -0.46 7.24
CA PHE A 370 5.02 -1.67 6.42
C PHE A 370 5.35 -2.93 7.22
N CYS A 371 6.50 -2.99 7.88
CA CYS A 371 6.91 -4.13 8.69
C CYS A 371 5.97 -4.43 9.87
N ASP A 372 5.32 -3.40 10.40
CA ASP A 372 4.41 -3.53 11.55
C ASP A 372 3.03 -4.06 11.16
N SER A 373 2.56 -3.69 9.97
CA SER A 373 1.22 -4.03 9.48
C SER A 373 1.24 -5.24 8.54
N PHE A 374 1.99 -5.17 7.44
CA PHE A 374 1.88 -6.13 6.33
C PHE A 374 2.19 -7.58 6.72
N PRO A 375 3.32 -7.92 7.37
CA PRO A 375 3.63 -9.32 7.72
C PRO A 375 2.59 -9.96 8.65
N SER A 376 2.02 -9.18 9.58
CA SER A 376 1.00 -9.69 10.51
C SER A 376 -0.29 -10.09 9.80
N GLN A 377 -0.63 -9.37 8.73
CA GLN A 377 -1.80 -9.62 7.91
C GLN A 377 -1.54 -10.78 6.94
N TRP A 378 -0.38 -10.75 6.27
CA TRP A 378 0.03 -11.80 5.32
C TRP A 378 0.12 -13.18 5.98
N LEU A 379 0.74 -13.26 7.16
CA LEU A 379 0.87 -14.52 7.92
C LEU A 379 -0.39 -14.85 8.76
N GLN A 380 -1.42 -14.00 8.72
CA GLN A 380 -2.65 -14.16 9.50
C GLN A 380 -2.41 -14.42 11.00
N LEU A 381 -1.43 -13.74 11.60
CA LEU A 381 -0.97 -14.05 12.97
C LEU A 381 -2.06 -13.87 14.04
N GLU A 382 -3.10 -13.10 13.77
CA GLU A 382 -4.26 -12.99 14.67
C GLU A 382 -5.08 -14.29 14.77
N ARG A 383 -5.05 -15.11 13.71
CA ARG A 383 -5.76 -16.40 13.62
C ARG A 383 -4.91 -17.59 13.99
N ILE A 384 -3.64 -17.37 14.34
CA ILE A 384 -2.74 -18.45 14.69
C ILE A 384 -3.31 -19.27 15.86
N ILE A 385 -3.92 -18.61 16.85
CA ILE A 385 -4.49 -19.25 18.05
C ILE A 385 -5.66 -20.19 17.68
N SER A 386 -6.43 -19.89 16.64
CA SER A 386 -7.55 -20.71 16.16
C SER A 386 -7.17 -21.67 15.04
N SER A 387 -5.91 -21.71 14.62
CA SER A 387 -5.46 -22.54 13.51
C SER A 387 -5.25 -23.98 13.98
N VAL A 388 -5.83 -24.93 13.24
CA VAL A 388 -5.76 -26.38 13.53
C VAL A 388 -4.78 -27.02 12.54
N PRO A 389 -3.57 -27.45 12.96
CA PRO A 389 -2.62 -28.11 12.07
C PRO A 389 -3.20 -29.39 11.46
N ASN A 390 -2.87 -29.73 10.22
CA ASN A 390 -3.36 -30.97 9.62
C ASN A 390 -2.88 -32.20 10.44
N PRO A 391 -3.77 -33.06 10.96
CA PRO A 391 -3.39 -34.19 11.82
C PRO A 391 -2.50 -35.25 11.15
N GLU A 392 -2.66 -35.47 9.85
CA GLU A 392 -1.88 -36.46 9.09
C GLU A 392 -0.46 -35.95 8.82
N ARG A 393 -0.30 -34.66 8.52
CA ARG A 393 1.02 -34.04 8.27
C ARG A 393 1.80 -33.73 9.53
N PHE A 394 1.10 -33.44 10.63
CA PHE A 394 1.73 -33.04 11.90
C PHE A 394 1.24 -33.90 13.09
N PRO A 395 1.37 -35.24 13.04
CA PRO A 395 0.84 -36.12 14.07
C PRO A 395 1.46 -35.85 15.45
N GLN A 396 2.74 -35.46 15.50
CA GLN A 396 3.44 -35.05 16.72
C GLN A 396 2.82 -33.85 17.45
N PHE A 397 2.12 -32.95 16.74
CA PHE A 397 1.41 -31.81 17.35
C PHE A 397 0.28 -32.28 18.27
N TYR A 398 -0.36 -33.39 17.92
CA TYR A 398 -1.50 -33.98 18.63
C TYR A 398 -1.11 -35.05 19.65
N PHE A 399 0.13 -35.53 19.61
CA PHE A 399 0.60 -36.64 20.44
C PHE A 399 1.12 -36.20 21.81
N SER A 400 1.66 -34.97 21.94
CA SER A 400 2.21 -34.47 23.20
C SER A 400 1.21 -33.60 23.95
N LYS A 401 0.73 -34.11 25.10
CA LYS A 401 -0.34 -33.52 25.91
C LYS A 401 -0.14 -32.05 26.37
N TYR A 402 1.07 -31.47 26.35
CA TYR A 402 1.29 -30.16 26.99
C TYR A 402 2.37 -29.22 26.42
N ARG A 403 3.19 -29.63 25.43
CA ARG A 403 4.28 -28.75 24.91
C ARG A 403 4.28 -28.50 23.41
N ALA A 404 3.46 -29.23 22.65
CA ALA A 404 3.38 -29.11 21.20
C ALA A 404 2.10 -28.43 20.70
N SER A 405 1.06 -28.27 21.54
CA SER A 405 -0.24 -27.74 21.13
C SER A 405 -0.41 -26.25 21.43
N MET A 406 -0.89 -25.46 20.47
CA MET A 406 -1.24 -24.03 20.65
C MET A 406 -2.44 -23.76 21.56
N HIS A 407 -3.13 -24.80 22.05
CA HIS A 407 -4.31 -24.72 22.92
C HIS A 407 -4.12 -23.94 24.23
N MET A 408 -2.89 -23.59 24.62
CA MET A 408 -2.57 -22.85 25.85
C MET A 408 -2.17 -21.38 25.62
N MET A 409 -2.35 -20.83 24.40
CA MET A 409 -2.03 -19.40 24.11
C MET A 409 -3.17 -18.41 24.40
N LEU A 410 -4.27 -18.85 25.03
CA LEU A 410 -5.40 -18.00 25.42
C LEU A 410 -5.23 -17.37 26.80
#